data_AF-A0A1R4HFX8-F1
#
_entry.id   AF-A0A1R4HFX8-F1
#
_cell.length_a   1.000
_cell.length_b   1.000
_cell.length_c   1.000
_cell.angle_alpha   90.00
_cell.angle_beta   90.00
_cell.angle_gamma   90.00
#
_symmetry.space_group_name_H-M   'P 1'
#
loop_
_entity.id
_entity.type
_entity.pdbx_description
1 polymer ?
#
loop_
_entity_poly.entity_id
_entity_poly.type
_entity_poly.pdbx_seq_one_letter_code
_entity_poly.pdbx_strand_id
1 'polypeptide(L)'
;MTLLLKYLALCFFRNNPADLVPHKSFMWNTVAFYLISGCIVEGLISDPADGSLEVFLRTIMAFLSCATLLLIVKKLGYFKQLFTAIFVCENFIMTLATLTEAMYFLMVMQHVEFAEEISIAIGFALVGWYIAIVSYVLRKMLFYKTSTSVTLAFSYFILTYGIPMLFMDI
;
A
#
# COMPACT_ATOMS: atom_id res chain seq x y z
N MET A 1 15.26 -18.70 2.47
CA MET A 1 14.59 -17.55 1.81
C MET A 1 14.70 -16.33 2.71
N THR A 2 15.16 -15.20 2.18
CA THR A 2 15.23 -13.93 2.91
C THR A 2 13.84 -13.52 3.39
N LEU A 3 13.75 -12.86 4.55
CA LEU A 3 12.48 -12.42 5.16
C LEU A 3 11.62 -11.60 4.17
N LEU A 4 12.27 -10.75 3.38
CA LEU A 4 11.65 -9.93 2.34
C LEU A 4 10.92 -10.76 1.27
N LEU A 5 11.50 -11.87 0.80
CA LEU A 5 10.83 -12.75 -0.17
C LEU A 5 9.58 -13.41 0.42
N LYS A 6 9.57 -13.71 1.73
CA LYS A 6 8.39 -14.25 2.39
C LYS A 6 7.27 -13.22 2.51
N TYR A 7 7.61 -11.94 2.72
CA TYR A 7 6.65 -10.84 2.72
C TYR A 7 6.15 -10.51 1.30
N LEU A 8 7.02 -10.51 0.27
CA LEU A 8 6.60 -10.34 -1.12
C LEU A 8 5.64 -11.45 -1.57
N ALA A 9 5.85 -12.68 -1.11
CA ALA A 9 4.91 -13.77 -1.38
C ALA A 9 3.49 -13.49 -0.84
N LEU A 10 3.33 -12.64 0.19
CA LEU A 10 1.99 -12.21 0.66
C LEU A 10 1.25 -11.40 -0.40
N CYS A 11 1.96 -10.64 -1.26
CA CYS A 11 1.35 -9.89 -2.35
C CYS A 11 0.69 -10.81 -3.39
N PHE A 12 1.13 -12.08 -3.43
CA PHE A 12 0.57 -13.15 -4.26
C PHE A 12 -0.31 -14.11 -3.45
N PHE A 13 -0.83 -13.68 -2.30
CA PHE A 13 -1.70 -14.48 -1.42
C PHE A 13 -1.05 -15.76 -0.89
N ARG A 14 0.29 -15.82 -0.88
CA ARG A 14 1.06 -16.95 -0.36
C ARG A 14 1.61 -16.61 1.02
N ASN A 15 1.79 -17.64 1.85
CA ASN A 15 2.21 -17.53 3.26
C ASN A 15 1.17 -16.91 4.19
N ASN A 16 1.35 -17.17 5.48
CA ASN A 16 0.55 -16.62 6.54
C ASN A 16 1.29 -15.45 7.19
N PRO A 17 0.73 -14.22 7.19
CA PRO A 17 1.37 -13.04 7.78
C PRO A 17 1.61 -13.18 9.30
N ALA A 18 0.83 -14.01 10.00
CA ALA A 18 0.97 -14.20 11.45
C ALA A 18 2.27 -14.93 11.83
N ASP A 19 2.81 -15.74 10.92
CA ASP A 19 4.02 -16.52 11.13
C ASP A 19 5.30 -15.72 10.81
N LEU A 20 5.15 -14.49 10.29
CA LEU A 20 6.24 -13.61 9.92
C LEU A 20 6.46 -12.58 11.04
N VAL A 21 7.46 -12.81 11.88
CA VAL A 21 7.87 -11.87 12.93
C VAL A 21 9.02 -10.99 12.40
N PRO A 22 8.78 -9.71 12.09
CA PRO A 22 9.83 -8.84 11.59
C PRO A 22 10.68 -8.28 12.73
N HIS A 23 11.97 -8.10 12.47
CA HIS A 23 12.83 -7.35 13.38
C HIS A 23 12.46 -5.86 13.35
N LYS A 24 12.68 -5.12 14.46
CA LYS A 24 12.35 -3.68 14.53
C LYS A 24 13.04 -2.85 13.43
N SER A 25 14.30 -3.17 13.13
CA SER A 25 15.05 -2.51 12.06
C SER A 25 14.44 -2.77 10.68
N PHE A 26 13.93 -3.98 10.43
CA PHE A 26 13.31 -4.32 9.14
C PHE A 26 12.03 -3.51 8.89
N MET A 27 11.20 -3.34 9.93
CA MET A 27 9.99 -2.50 9.85
C MET A 27 10.34 -1.05 9.51
N TRP A 28 11.28 -0.44 10.25
CA TRP A 28 11.70 0.94 9.98
C TRP A 28 12.38 1.12 8.63
N ASN A 29 13.17 0.15 8.18
CA ASN A 29 13.77 0.19 6.84
C ASN A 29 12.68 0.14 5.75
N THR A 30 11.60 -0.61 5.96
CA THR A 30 10.48 -0.68 5.01
C THR A 30 9.72 0.65 4.95
N VAL A 31 9.50 1.29 6.11
CA VAL A 31 8.88 2.62 6.18
C VAL A 31 9.79 3.69 5.57
N ALA A 32 11.08 3.65 5.87
CA ALA A 32 12.04 4.60 5.29
C ALA A 32 12.13 4.43 3.78
N PHE A 33 12.15 3.19 3.27
CA PHE A 33 12.08 2.92 1.85
C PHE A 33 10.79 3.47 1.24
N TYR A 34 9.64 3.26 1.88
CA TYR A 34 8.37 3.81 1.43
C TYR A 34 8.38 5.34 1.37
N LEU A 35 8.83 6.02 2.43
CA LEU A 35 8.87 7.47 2.48
C LEU A 35 9.82 8.05 1.42
N ILE A 36 11.05 7.50 1.32
CA ILE A 36 12.05 8.00 0.37
C ILE A 36 11.58 7.75 -1.07
N SER A 37 11.14 6.53 -1.39
CA SER A 37 10.68 6.21 -2.74
C SER A 37 9.40 6.96 -3.09
N GLY A 38 8.44 7.04 -2.16
CA GLY A 38 7.20 7.78 -2.32
C GLY A 38 7.43 9.25 -2.57
N CYS A 39 8.22 9.94 -1.73
CA CYS A 39 8.51 11.37 -1.92
C CYS A 39 9.21 11.64 -3.26
N ILE A 40 10.10 10.75 -3.72
CA ILE A 40 10.76 10.89 -5.01
C ILE A 40 9.75 10.72 -6.15
N VAL A 41 8.94 9.67 -6.12
CA VAL A 41 7.99 9.37 -7.21
C VAL A 41 6.88 10.40 -7.26
N GLU A 42 6.21 10.66 -6.14
CA GLU A 42 5.10 11.63 -6.10
C GLU A 42 5.59 13.05 -6.35
N GLY A 43 6.81 13.40 -5.91
CA GLY A 43 7.44 14.68 -6.23
C GLY A 43 7.99 14.79 -7.66
N LEU A 44 8.02 13.70 -8.43
CA LEU A 44 8.27 13.72 -9.88
C LEU A 44 6.97 13.86 -10.69
N ILE A 45 5.85 13.40 -10.14
CA ILE A 45 4.53 13.46 -10.76
C ILE A 45 3.86 14.82 -10.48
N SER A 46 3.98 15.31 -9.25
CA SER A 46 3.42 16.55 -8.74
C SER A 46 4.52 17.47 -8.18
N ASP A 47 4.14 18.63 -7.64
CA ASP A 47 5.10 19.49 -6.96
C ASP A 47 5.76 18.76 -5.77
N PRO A 48 7.08 18.86 -5.58
CA PRO A 48 7.80 18.10 -4.55
C PRO A 48 7.27 18.30 -3.13
N ALA A 49 6.69 19.48 -2.85
CA ALA A 49 6.07 19.79 -1.57
C ALA A 49 4.77 19.01 -1.36
N ASP A 50 3.88 19.02 -2.35
CA ASP A 50 2.58 18.37 -2.27
C ASP A 50 2.72 16.85 -2.31
N GLY A 51 3.53 16.32 -3.23
CA GLY A 51 3.81 14.89 -3.31
C GLY A 51 4.46 14.34 -2.03
N SER A 52 5.35 15.10 -1.39
CA SER A 52 5.90 14.70 -0.10
C SER A 52 4.84 14.71 1.01
N LEU A 53 4.02 15.75 1.06
CA LEU A 53 2.95 15.89 2.05
C LEU A 53 1.96 14.74 1.95
N GLU A 54 1.55 14.36 0.75
CA GLU A 54 0.65 13.23 0.51
C GLU A 54 1.21 11.92 1.08
N VAL A 55 2.49 11.63 0.79
CA VAL A 55 3.16 10.41 1.26
C VAL A 55 3.29 10.37 2.78
N PHE A 56 3.59 11.51 3.41
CA PHE A 56 3.62 11.62 4.87
C PHE A 56 2.23 11.42 5.48
N LEU A 57 1.21 12.08 4.94
CA LEU A 57 -0.16 11.97 5.44
C LEU A 57 -0.68 10.52 5.29
N ARG A 58 -0.42 9.89 4.14
CA ARG A 58 -0.74 8.48 3.89
C ARG A 58 -0.08 7.55 4.90
N THR A 59 1.20 7.78 5.20
CA THR A 59 1.95 7.03 6.21
C THR A 59 1.34 7.17 7.61
N ILE A 60 1.01 8.40 8.01
CA ILE A 60 0.39 8.69 9.32
C ILE A 60 -0.98 8.01 9.42
N MET A 61 -1.81 8.15 8.37
CA MET A 61 -3.13 7.53 8.32
C MET A 61 -3.06 6.01 8.34
N ALA A 62 -2.10 5.41 7.63
CA ALA A 62 -1.87 3.97 7.65
C ALA A 62 -1.46 3.48 9.06
N PHE A 63 -0.57 4.22 9.73
CA PHE A 63 -0.15 3.92 11.10
C PHE A 63 -1.33 4.00 12.08
N LEU A 64 -2.09 5.09 12.05
CA LEU A 64 -3.25 5.30 12.91
C LEU A 64 -4.33 4.24 12.66
N SER A 65 -4.61 3.91 11.40
CA SER A 65 -5.60 2.90 11.03
C SER A 65 -5.19 1.50 11.51
N CYS A 66 -3.93 1.11 11.33
CA CYS A 66 -3.43 -0.17 11.84
C CYS A 66 -3.45 -0.22 13.37
N ALA A 67 -3.06 0.87 14.03
CA ALA A 67 -3.04 0.96 15.49
C ALA A 67 -4.45 0.87 16.08
N THR A 68 -5.39 1.66 15.57
CA THR A 68 -6.79 1.67 16.01
C THR A 68 -7.46 0.32 15.79
N LEU A 69 -7.27 -0.30 14.61
CA LEU A 69 -7.81 -1.63 14.34
C LEU A 69 -7.31 -2.66 15.35
N LEU A 70 -6.00 -2.69 15.64
CA LEU A 70 -5.44 -3.66 16.58
C LEU A 70 -5.77 -3.36 18.04
N LEU A 71 -6.01 -2.09 18.40
CA LEU A 71 -6.54 -1.68 19.70
C LEU A 71 -7.94 -2.25 19.91
N ILE A 72 -8.83 -2.11 18.93
CA ILE A 72 -10.22 -2.62 18.99
C ILE A 72 -10.22 -4.14 19.14
N VAL A 73 -9.34 -4.84 18.42
CA VAL A 73 -9.23 -6.31 18.47
C VAL A 73 -8.41 -6.82 19.66
N LYS A 74 -7.86 -5.91 20.48
CA LYS A 74 -7.01 -6.23 21.65
C LYS A 74 -5.80 -7.11 21.29
N LYS A 75 -5.27 -6.96 20.07
CA LYS A 75 -4.16 -7.77 19.52
C LYS A 75 -2.92 -6.92 19.19
N LEU A 76 -2.57 -5.97 20.05
CA LEU A 76 -1.44 -5.06 19.85
C LEU A 76 -0.09 -5.77 19.61
N GLY A 77 0.10 -6.98 20.14
CA GLY A 77 1.31 -7.77 19.90
C GLY A 77 1.59 -8.05 18.41
N TYR A 78 0.56 -8.05 17.58
CA TYR A 78 0.64 -8.30 16.14
C TYR A 78 0.93 -7.02 15.31
N PHE A 79 1.07 -5.85 15.95
CA PHE A 79 1.24 -4.57 15.25
C PHE A 79 2.39 -4.56 14.26
N LYS A 80 3.58 -5.00 14.69
CA LYS A 80 4.76 -5.00 13.82
C LYS A 80 4.56 -5.87 12.59
N GLN A 81 3.89 -7.01 12.74
CA GLN A 81 3.68 -7.97 11.67
C GLN A 81 2.66 -7.44 10.65
N LEU A 82 1.53 -6.92 11.14
CA LEU A 82 0.48 -6.34 10.30
C LEU A 82 1.00 -5.12 9.54
N PHE A 83 1.63 -4.19 10.26
CA PHE A 83 2.14 -2.95 9.68
C PHE A 83 3.23 -3.22 8.66
N THR A 84 4.18 -4.10 8.95
CA THR A 84 5.22 -4.50 7.99
C THR A 84 4.62 -5.22 6.77
N ALA A 85 3.64 -6.11 6.98
CA ALA A 85 2.99 -6.82 5.87
C ALA A 85 2.31 -5.84 4.91
N ILE A 86 1.54 -4.90 5.44
CA ILE A 86 0.86 -3.88 4.64
C ILE A 86 1.88 -3.01 3.91
N PHE A 87 2.89 -2.46 4.59
CA PHE A 87 3.89 -1.59 3.96
C PHE A 87 4.76 -2.30 2.91
N VAL A 88 5.10 -3.58 3.09
CA VAL A 88 5.82 -4.31 2.03
C VAL A 88 4.92 -4.51 0.80
N CYS A 89 3.64 -4.83 1.01
CA CYS A 89 2.69 -4.95 -0.09
C CYS A 89 2.44 -3.61 -0.78
N GLU A 90 2.39 -2.53 -0.01
CA GLU A 90 2.23 -1.19 -0.53
C GLU A 90 3.43 -0.75 -1.36
N ASN A 91 4.65 -0.96 -0.88
CA ASN A 91 5.86 -0.71 -1.67
C ASN A 91 5.89 -1.52 -2.97
N PHE A 92 5.41 -2.77 -2.93
CA PHE A 92 5.31 -3.61 -4.13
C PHE A 92 4.32 -3.04 -5.15
N ILE A 93 3.09 -2.68 -4.72
CA ILE A 93 2.09 -2.08 -5.59
C ILE A 93 2.55 -0.70 -6.09
N MET A 94 3.16 0.12 -5.24
CA MET A 94 3.68 1.43 -5.60
C MET A 94 4.73 1.31 -6.71
N THR A 95 5.64 0.33 -6.61
CA THR A 95 6.65 0.09 -7.65
C THR A 95 5.99 -0.28 -9.00
N LEU A 96 4.91 -1.06 -8.98
CA LEU A 96 4.14 -1.39 -10.18
C LEU A 96 3.37 -0.18 -10.73
N ALA A 97 2.85 0.68 -9.86
CA ALA A 97 2.18 1.92 -10.25
C ALA A 97 3.17 2.88 -10.94
N THR A 98 4.37 3.07 -10.39
CA THR A 98 5.43 3.88 -11.01
C THR A 98 5.82 3.34 -12.40
N LEU A 99 5.88 2.02 -12.57
CA LEU A 99 6.13 1.41 -13.88
C LEU A 99 5.00 1.72 -14.87
N THR A 100 3.76 1.78 -14.39
CA THR A 100 2.57 2.12 -15.20
C THR A 100 2.65 3.56 -15.69
N GLU A 101 3.03 4.50 -14.82
CA GLU A 101 3.27 5.91 -15.20
C GLU A 101 4.42 6.05 -16.22
N ALA A 102 5.53 5.33 -16.01
CA ALA A 102 6.62 5.31 -16.97
C ALA A 102 6.18 4.75 -18.34
N MET A 103 5.34 3.72 -18.34
CA MET A 103 4.75 3.15 -19.55
C MET A 103 3.81 4.15 -20.23
N TYR A 104 2.97 4.86 -19.46
CA TYR A 104 2.11 5.92 -19.97
C TYR A 104 2.91 7.01 -20.68
N PHE A 105 3.98 7.50 -20.06
CA PHE A 105 4.89 8.47 -20.67
C PHE A 105 5.45 7.98 -22.02
N LEU A 106 5.89 6.71 -22.09
CA LEU A 106 6.38 6.11 -23.33
C LEU A 106 5.28 6.00 -24.41
N MET A 107 4.06 5.61 -24.04
CA MET A 107 2.92 5.51 -24.95
C MET A 107 2.52 6.87 -25.52
N VAL A 108 2.58 7.93 -24.69
CA VAL A 108 2.36 9.31 -25.11
C VAL A 108 3.44 9.75 -26.10
N MET A 109 4.72 9.47 -25.82
CA MET A 109 5.80 9.77 -26.77
C MET A 109 5.61 9.04 -28.12
N GLN A 110 5.09 7.82 -28.11
CA GLN A 110 4.81 7.02 -29.31
C GLN A 110 3.46 7.33 -29.99
N HIS A 111 2.68 8.30 -29.47
CA HIS A 111 1.39 8.74 -30.03
C HIS A 111 0.36 7.59 -30.15
N VAL A 112 0.29 6.74 -29.13
CA VAL A 112 -0.75 5.69 -29.05
C VAL A 112 -2.11 6.32 -28.70
N GLU A 113 -3.13 6.12 -29.53
CA GLU A 113 -4.47 6.74 -29.37
C GLU A 113 -5.15 6.43 -28.01
N PHE A 114 -4.92 5.25 -27.43
CA PHE A 114 -5.59 4.80 -26.21
C PHE A 114 -4.68 4.78 -24.97
N ALA A 115 -3.59 5.57 -24.97
CA ALA A 115 -2.60 5.56 -23.89
C ALA A 115 -3.20 5.83 -22.49
N GLU A 116 -4.13 6.79 -22.41
CA GLU A 116 -4.77 7.20 -21.15
C GLU A 116 -5.69 6.10 -20.61
N GLU A 117 -6.58 5.55 -21.45
CA GLU A 117 -7.50 4.48 -21.07
C GLU A 117 -6.78 3.24 -20.56
N ILE A 118 -5.65 2.88 -21.20
CA ILE A 118 -4.81 1.75 -20.79
C ILE A 118 -4.19 2.01 -19.41
N SER A 119 -3.64 3.22 -19.18
CA SER A 119 -3.05 3.56 -17.88
C SER A 119 -4.09 3.53 -16.75
N ILE A 120 -5.27 4.11 -16.99
CA ILE A 120 -6.38 4.12 -16.03
C ILE A 120 -6.85 2.69 -15.72
N ALA A 121 -7.01 1.84 -16.74
CA ALA A 121 -7.43 0.45 -16.55
C ALA A 121 -6.43 -0.35 -15.69
N ILE A 122 -5.13 -0.14 -15.90
CA ILE A 122 -4.08 -0.78 -15.08
C ILE A 122 -4.11 -0.22 -13.66
N GLY A 123 -4.29 1.09 -13.48
CA GLY A 123 -4.47 1.72 -12.17
C GLY A 123 -5.62 1.10 -11.37
N PHE A 124 -6.80 0.94 -11.98
CA PHE A 124 -7.95 0.27 -11.35
C PHE A 124 -7.64 -1.19 -10.99
N ALA A 125 -6.94 -1.93 -11.86
CA ALA A 125 -6.56 -3.30 -11.57
C ALA A 125 -5.58 -3.39 -10.38
N LEU A 126 -4.62 -2.46 -10.28
CA LEU A 126 -3.67 -2.37 -9.17
C LEU A 126 -4.36 -2.03 -7.84
N VAL A 127 -5.32 -1.09 -7.85
CA VAL A 127 -6.14 -0.77 -6.67
C VAL A 127 -6.95 -1.99 -6.22
N GLY A 128 -7.61 -2.68 -7.16
CA GLY A 128 -8.34 -3.91 -6.87
C GLY A 128 -7.44 -5.00 -6.27
N TRP A 129 -6.23 -5.15 -6.81
CA TRP A 129 -5.25 -6.09 -6.29
C TRP A 129 -4.77 -5.70 -4.89
N TYR A 130 -4.49 -4.43 -4.64
CA TYR A 130 -4.11 -3.94 -3.31
C TYR A 130 -5.20 -4.23 -2.25
N ILE A 131 -6.46 -3.91 -2.55
CA ILE A 131 -7.59 -4.20 -1.66
C ILE A 131 -7.69 -5.70 -1.38
N ALA A 132 -7.50 -6.54 -2.40
CA ALA A 132 -7.47 -7.99 -2.24
C ALA A 132 -6.34 -8.43 -1.31
N ILE A 133 -5.12 -7.89 -1.47
CA ILE A 133 -3.95 -8.22 -0.63
C ILE A 133 -4.21 -7.82 0.82
N VAL A 134 -4.65 -6.58 1.07
CA VAL A 134 -4.96 -6.09 2.42
C VAL A 134 -6.06 -6.94 3.06
N SER A 135 -7.12 -7.26 2.33
CA SER A 135 -8.19 -8.14 2.79
C SER A 135 -7.66 -9.52 3.17
N TYR A 136 -6.78 -10.11 2.36
CA TYR A 136 -6.13 -11.38 2.67
C TYR A 136 -5.28 -11.32 3.95
N VAL A 137 -4.47 -10.26 4.09
CA VAL A 137 -3.63 -10.05 5.29
C VAL A 137 -4.50 -9.92 6.53
N LEU A 138 -5.53 -9.07 6.50
CA LEU A 138 -6.47 -8.87 7.61
C LEU A 138 -7.19 -10.18 7.97
N ARG A 139 -7.64 -10.94 6.96
CA ARG A 139 -8.31 -12.23 7.16
C ARG A 139 -7.42 -13.21 7.92
N LYS A 140 -6.16 -13.34 7.51
CA LYS A 140 -5.23 -14.30 8.12
C LYS A 140 -4.74 -13.85 9.50
N MET A 141 -4.53 -12.56 9.72
CA MET A 141 -4.07 -12.02 11.01
C MET A 141 -5.17 -11.99 12.08
N LEU A 142 -6.38 -11.60 11.69
CA LEU A 142 -7.49 -11.36 12.63
C LEU A 142 -8.48 -12.53 12.70
N PHE A 143 -8.31 -13.56 11.86
CA PHE A 143 -9.23 -14.70 11.75
C PHE A 143 -10.67 -14.30 11.43
N TYR A 144 -10.85 -13.20 10.70
CA TYR A 144 -12.16 -12.70 10.29
C TYR A 144 -12.75 -13.48 9.11
N LYS A 145 -14.07 -13.39 8.95
CA LYS A 145 -14.77 -13.87 7.76
C LYS A 145 -14.36 -12.99 6.57
N THR A 146 -14.29 -13.59 5.38
CA THR A 146 -13.87 -12.89 4.14
C THR A 146 -14.63 -11.58 3.91
N SER A 147 -15.95 -11.57 4.14
CA SER A 147 -16.76 -10.35 3.97
C SER A 147 -16.29 -9.20 4.87
N THR A 148 -16.05 -9.46 6.15
CA THR A 148 -15.58 -8.43 7.10
C THR A 148 -14.19 -7.94 6.74
N SER A 149 -13.29 -8.83 6.29
CA SER A 149 -11.95 -8.46 5.85
C SER A 149 -11.95 -7.57 4.61
N VAL A 150 -12.84 -7.83 3.65
CA VAL A 150 -12.99 -6.97 2.46
C VAL A 150 -13.53 -5.60 2.84
N THR A 151 -14.57 -5.52 3.66
CA THR A 151 -15.11 -4.24 4.13
C THR A 151 -14.05 -3.43 4.87
N LEU A 152 -13.29 -4.06 5.77
CA LEU A 152 -12.20 -3.39 6.50
C LEU A 152 -11.07 -2.94 5.57
N ALA A 153 -10.69 -3.75 4.57
CA ALA A 153 -9.67 -3.37 3.60
C ALA A 153 -10.11 -2.17 2.75
N PHE A 154 -11.39 -2.13 2.36
CA PHE A 154 -11.96 -1.01 1.63
C PHE A 154 -12.04 0.26 2.48
N SER A 155 -12.51 0.15 3.73
CA SER A 155 -12.49 1.26 4.68
C SER A 155 -11.07 1.77 4.94
N TYR A 156 -10.11 0.86 5.12
CA TYR A 156 -8.70 1.21 5.26
C TYR A 156 -8.19 1.98 4.03
N PHE A 157 -8.48 1.50 2.81
CA PHE A 157 -8.09 2.17 1.58
C PHE A 157 -8.66 3.60 1.47
N ILE A 158 -9.94 3.80 1.79
CA ILE A 158 -10.54 5.15 1.80
C ILE A 158 -9.87 6.05 2.83
N LEU A 159 -9.57 5.52 4.02
CA LEU A 159 -8.92 6.31 5.07
C LEU A 159 -7.47 6.70 4.72
N THR A 160 -6.74 5.83 4.02
CA THR A 160 -5.33 6.06 3.70
C THR A 160 -5.10 6.77 2.38
N TYR A 161 -5.97 6.60 1.38
CA TYR A 161 -5.82 7.21 0.06
C TYR A 161 -6.88 8.28 -0.19
N GLY A 162 -8.14 8.01 0.16
CA GLY A 162 -9.25 8.94 -0.08
C GLY A 162 -9.13 10.23 0.74
N ILE A 163 -8.83 10.14 2.04
CA ILE A 163 -8.70 11.33 2.89
C ILE A 163 -7.53 12.23 2.42
N PRO A 164 -6.30 11.73 2.22
CA PRO A 164 -5.20 12.58 1.74
C PRO A 164 -5.49 13.27 0.41
N MET A 165 -6.10 12.56 -0.55
CA MET A 165 -6.49 13.18 -1.82
C MET A 165 -7.48 14.35 -1.63
N LEU A 166 -8.47 14.19 -0.73
CA LEU A 166 -9.41 15.27 -0.42
C LEU A 166 -8.75 16.50 0.24
N PHE A 167 -7.62 16.33 0.93
CA PHE A 167 -6.87 17.46 1.50
C PHE A 167 -6.00 18.19 0.47
N MET A 168 -5.62 17.52 -0.61
CA MET A 168 -4.77 18.08 -1.67
C MET A 168 -5.61 18.88 -2.69
N ASP A 169 -6.90 18.58 -2.84
CA ASP A 169 -7.82 19.27 -3.75
C ASP A 169 -8.46 20.55 -3.16
N ILE A 170 -8.09 20.98 -1.94
CA ILE A 170 -8.63 22.16 -1.23
C ILE A 170 -7.62 23.31 -1.25
#